data_AF-A0A7S2NE49-F1
#
_entry.id   AF-A0A7S2NE49-F1
#
_cell.length_a   1.000
_cell.length_b   1.000
_cell.length_c   1.000
_cell.angle_alpha   90.00
_cell.angle_beta   90.00
_cell.angle_gamma   90.00
#
_symmetry.space_group_name_H-M   'P 1'
#
loop_
_entity.id
_entity.type
_entity.pdbx_description
1 polymer ?
#
loop_
_entity_poly.entity_id
_entity_poly.type
_entity_poly.pdbx_seq_one_letter_code
_entity_poly.pdbx_strand_id
1 'polypeptide(L)'
;KDAGIRVWVLTGDKIETAVDIAKSCSLFNGFTSLAYATQAMSQTEAQEKLTAAKEKLLSNPNSGLVLDSLTVKYALKEAETRSLIYELGMASRSCVCCRLSPMQKRQLVELVR
;
A
#
# COMPACT_ATOMS: atom_id res chain seq x y z
N LYS A 1 -14.94 -13.39 -5.07
CA LYS A 1 -14.39 -12.41 -4.09
C LYS A 1 -15.61 -11.69 -3.48
N ASP A 2 -16.49 -12.42 -2.81
CA ASP A 2 -17.91 -12.02 -2.66
C ASP A 2 -18.32 -11.70 -1.21
N ALA A 3 -17.36 -11.65 -0.29
CA ALA A 3 -17.60 -11.33 1.13
C ALA A 3 -17.19 -9.89 1.53
N GLY A 4 -16.82 -9.03 0.58
CA GLY A 4 -16.41 -7.64 0.87
C GLY A 4 -15.07 -7.49 1.61
N ILE A 5 -14.30 -8.57 1.78
CA ILE A 5 -13.02 -8.57 2.49
C ILE A 5 -11.92 -7.93 1.63
N ARG A 6 -11.25 -6.90 2.18
CA ARG A 6 -10.04 -6.29 1.60
C ARG A 6 -8.79 -6.93 2.18
N VAL A 7 -7.91 -7.42 1.32
CA VAL A 7 -6.69 -8.14 1.73
C VAL A 7 -5.48 -7.22 1.69
N TRP A 8 -4.73 -7.19 2.79
CA TRP A 8 -3.45 -6.50 2.92
C TRP A 8 -2.33 -7.51 3.13
N VAL A 9 -1.31 -7.48 2.28
CA VAL A 9 -0.14 -8.35 2.36
C VAL A 9 1.00 -7.56 3.00
N LEU A 10 1.43 -7.96 4.20
CA LEU A 10 2.53 -7.31 4.94
C LEU A 10 3.77 -8.21 4.97
N THR A 11 4.72 -8.00 4.06
CA THR A 11 5.88 -8.89 3.87
C THR A 11 7.23 -8.18 4.08
N GLY A 12 8.25 -8.98 4.44
CA GLY A 12 9.65 -8.54 4.49
C GLY A 12 10.39 -8.73 3.17
N ASP A 13 9.73 -9.33 2.16
CA ASP A 13 10.31 -9.61 0.86
C ASP A 13 10.48 -8.34 0.01
N LYS A 14 11.23 -8.44 -1.09
CA LYS A 14 11.37 -7.40 -2.10
C LYS A 14 10.06 -7.17 -2.84
N ILE A 15 9.96 -5.99 -3.47
CA ILE A 15 8.73 -5.53 -4.11
C ILE A 15 8.33 -6.47 -5.25
N GLU A 16 9.30 -6.89 -6.06
CA GLU A 16 9.08 -7.75 -7.22
C GLU A 16 8.42 -9.07 -6.80
N THR A 17 9.04 -9.78 -5.85
CA THR A 17 8.53 -11.06 -5.35
C THR A 17 7.14 -10.92 -4.73
N ALA A 18 6.93 -9.87 -3.92
CA ALA A 18 5.65 -9.65 -3.26
C ALA A 18 4.52 -9.36 -4.26
N VAL A 19 4.81 -8.59 -5.31
CA VAL A 19 3.86 -8.29 -6.40
C VAL A 19 3.57 -9.55 -7.20
N ASP A 20 4.57 -10.38 -7.49
CA ASP A 20 4.37 -11.63 -8.24
C ASP A 20 3.57 -12.67 -7.45
N ILE A 21 3.77 -12.76 -6.14
CA ILE A 21 2.91 -13.54 -5.25
C ILE A 21 1.48 -12.99 -5.27
N ALA A 22 1.30 -11.67 -5.16
CA ALA A 22 -0.02 -11.05 -5.21
C ALA A 22 -0.74 -11.30 -6.54
N LYS A 23 -0.01 -11.34 -7.66
CA LYS A 23 -0.54 -11.72 -8.98
C LYS A 23 -0.95 -13.20 -9.02
N SER A 24 -0.09 -14.08 -8.53
CA SER A 24 -0.34 -15.53 -8.48
C SER A 24 -1.56 -15.87 -7.61
N CYS A 25 -1.78 -15.11 -6.54
CA CYS A 25 -2.95 -15.22 -5.67
C CYS A 25 -4.19 -14.46 -6.19
N SER A 26 -4.16 -13.89 -7.40
CA SER A 26 -5.25 -13.07 -7.97
C SER A 26 -5.69 -11.90 -7.06
N LEU A 27 -4.79 -11.42 -6.21
CA LEU A 27 -4.96 -10.16 -5.48
C LEU A 27 -4.83 -9.01 -6.47
N PHE A 28 -3.77 -9.07 -7.27
CA PHE A 28 -3.60 -8.30 -8.50
C PHE A 28 -3.88 -9.21 -9.70
N ASN A 29 -4.61 -8.72 -10.70
CA ASN A 29 -4.87 -9.44 -11.95
C ASN A 29 -4.38 -8.63 -13.15
N GLY A 30 -4.47 -9.18 -14.36
CA GLY A 30 -3.99 -8.51 -15.59
C GLY A 30 -4.66 -7.17 -15.90
N PHE A 31 -5.81 -6.88 -15.28
CA PHE A 31 -6.55 -5.62 -15.43
C PHE A 31 -6.35 -4.68 -14.23
N THR A 32 -5.55 -5.07 -13.23
CA THR A 32 -5.35 -4.27 -12.02
C THR A 32 -4.35 -3.17 -12.30
N SER A 33 -4.77 -1.91 -12.15
CA SER A 33 -3.86 -0.77 -12.22
C SER A 33 -3.10 -0.64 -10.90
N LEU A 34 -1.77 -0.68 -10.92
CA LEU A 34 -0.96 -0.62 -9.71
C LEU A 34 -0.52 0.81 -9.40
N ALA A 35 -0.91 1.29 -8.22
CA ALA A 35 -0.47 2.55 -7.64
C ALA A 35 0.72 2.28 -6.72
N TYR A 36 1.91 2.73 -7.12
CA TYR A 36 3.14 2.59 -6.35
C TYR A 36 3.41 3.86 -5.56
N ALA A 37 3.59 3.73 -4.24
CA ALA A 37 4.18 4.76 -3.38
C ALA A 37 5.37 4.14 -2.64
N THR A 38 6.51 4.08 -3.31
CA THR A 38 7.70 3.36 -2.86
C THR A 38 8.95 4.24 -2.93
N GLN A 39 10.00 3.90 -2.18
CA GLN A 39 11.30 4.56 -2.21
C GLN A 39 11.24 6.05 -1.84
N ALA A 40 10.34 6.46 -0.95
CA ALA A 40 10.40 7.84 -0.43
C ALA A 40 11.70 8.04 0.37
N MET A 41 12.36 9.18 0.18
CA MET A 41 13.59 9.55 0.88
C MET A 41 13.35 10.65 1.94
N SER A 42 12.17 11.27 1.93
CA SER A 42 11.76 12.30 2.89
C SER A 42 10.28 12.18 3.25
N GLN A 43 9.84 12.97 4.24
CA GLN A 43 8.41 13.10 4.59
C GLN A 43 7.60 13.71 3.45
N THR A 44 8.10 14.80 2.86
CA THR A 44 7.47 15.47 1.72
C THR A 44 7.31 14.52 0.54
N GLU A 45 8.36 13.76 0.21
CA GLU A 45 8.30 12.80 -0.91
C GLU A 45 7.33 11.65 -0.62
N ALA A 46 7.22 11.21 0.64
CA ALA A 46 6.21 10.21 1.01
C ALA A 46 4.80 10.76 0.80
N GLN A 47 4.53 12.01 1.19
CA GLN A 47 3.24 12.67 0.98
C GLN A 47 2.91 12.83 -0.51
N GLU A 48 3.88 13.27 -1.32
CA GLU A 48 3.72 13.40 -2.77
C GLU A 48 3.41 12.06 -3.42
N LYS A 49 4.15 11.00 -3.06
CA LYS A 49 3.94 9.64 -3.60
C LYS A 49 2.59 9.06 -3.20
N LEU A 50 2.17 9.26 -1.96
CA LEU A 50 0.85 8.83 -1.50
C LEU A 50 -0.28 9.60 -2.22
N THR A 51 -0.10 10.91 -2.44
CA THR A 51 -1.06 11.73 -3.19
C THR A 51 -1.17 11.28 -4.64
N ALA A 52 -0.05 11.02 -5.31
CA ALA A 52 -0.05 10.47 -6.67
C ALA A 52 -0.70 9.07 -6.74
N ALA A 53 -0.51 8.24 -5.71
CA ALA A 53 -1.20 6.96 -5.60
C ALA A 53 -2.71 7.14 -5.42
N LYS A 54 -3.16 8.19 -4.71
CA LYS A 54 -4.59 8.54 -4.55
C LYS A 54 -5.24 8.80 -5.90
N GLU A 55 -4.63 9.62 -6.73
CA GLU A 55 -5.16 9.98 -8.05
C GLU A 55 -5.31 8.74 -8.95
N LYS A 56 -4.33 7.82 -8.92
CA LYS A 56 -4.40 6.54 -9.64
C LYS A 56 -5.53 5.64 -9.12
N LEU A 57 -5.72 5.57 -7.81
CA LEU A 57 -6.79 4.79 -7.20
C LEU A 57 -8.19 5.36 -7.50
N LEU A 58 -8.33 6.69 -7.54
CA LEU A 58 -9.59 7.36 -7.85
C LEU A 58 -9.99 7.24 -9.32
N SER A 59 -9.00 7.23 -10.23
CA SER A 59 -9.25 7.11 -11.67
C SER A 59 -9.63 5.69 -12.12
N ASN A 60 -9.29 4.66 -11.35
CA ASN A 60 -9.63 3.28 -11.69
C ASN A 60 -10.03 2.47 -10.45
N PRO A 61 -11.29 2.01 -10.33
CA PRO A 61 -11.76 1.24 -9.18
C PRO A 61 -11.12 -0.16 -9.08
N ASN A 62 -10.56 -0.69 -10.17
CA ASN A 62 -9.79 -1.94 -10.16
C ASN A 62 -8.28 -1.65 -9.98
N SER A 63 -7.95 -0.93 -8.91
CA SER A 63 -6.57 -0.56 -8.59
C SER A 63 -6.05 -1.25 -7.34
N GLY A 64 -4.76 -1.56 -7.35
CA GLY A 64 -4.01 -2.15 -6.24
C GLY A 64 -2.96 -1.17 -5.72
N LEU A 65 -2.73 -1.17 -4.40
CA LEU A 65 -1.73 -0.30 -3.76
C LEU A 65 -0.45 -1.09 -3.46
N VAL A 66 0.70 -0.50 -3.75
CA VAL A 66 2.02 -1.04 -3.38
C VAL A 66 2.80 -0.02 -2.57
N LEU A 67 3.18 -0.40 -1.36
CA LEU A 67 3.99 0.40 -0.42
C LEU A 67 5.29 -0.32 -0.07
N ASP A 68 6.31 0.44 0.31
CA ASP A 68 7.54 -0.11 0.87
C ASP A 68 7.84 0.43 2.27
N SER A 69 8.82 -0.17 2.93
CA SER A 69 9.23 0.24 4.28
C SER A 69 9.68 1.69 4.38
N LEU A 70 10.26 2.26 3.31
CA LEU A 70 10.75 3.64 3.34
C LEU A 70 9.59 4.63 3.33
N THR A 71 8.65 4.48 2.40
CA THR A 71 7.44 5.31 2.37
C THR A 71 6.64 5.16 3.66
N VAL A 72 6.43 3.94 4.13
CA VAL A 72 5.71 3.69 5.40
C VAL A 72 6.44 4.33 6.59
N LYS A 73 7.78 4.26 6.64
CA LYS A 73 8.57 4.89 7.72
C LYS A 73 8.34 6.39 7.80
N TYR A 74 8.29 7.08 6.67
CA TYR A 74 8.10 8.53 6.65
C TYR A 74 6.64 8.92 6.87
N ALA A 75 5.72 8.23 6.22
CA ALA A 75 4.28 8.49 6.34
C ALA A 75 3.73 8.18 7.73
N LEU A 76 4.29 7.22 8.48
CA LEU A 76 3.84 6.95 9.84
C LEU A 76 4.20 8.03 10.87
N LYS A 77 5.02 9.04 10.50
CA LYS A 77 5.43 10.12 11.42
C LYS A 77 4.39 11.23 11.56
N GLU A 78 3.54 11.44 10.56
CA GLU A 78 2.58 12.55 10.55
C GLU A 78 1.15 12.01 10.53
N ALA A 79 0.25 12.69 11.23
CA ALA A 79 -1.14 12.24 11.34
C ALA A 79 -1.85 12.25 9.97
N GLU A 80 -1.57 13.24 9.13
CA GLU A 80 -2.19 13.38 7.81
C GLU A 80 -1.78 12.25 6.86
N THR A 81 -0.48 11.97 6.72
CA THR A 81 -0.01 10.89 5.85
C THR A 81 -0.34 9.49 6.39
N ARG A 82 -0.50 9.33 7.71
CA ARG A 82 -1.11 8.13 8.31
C ARG A 82 -2.55 7.94 7.86
N SER A 83 -3.38 8.98 7.95
CA SER A 83 -4.76 8.93 7.46
C SER A 83 -4.80 8.58 5.97
N LEU A 84 -3.87 9.15 5.20
CA LEU A 84 -3.78 8.88 3.77
C LEU A 84 -3.45 7.41 3.47
N ILE A 85 -2.54 6.76 4.21
CA ILE A 85 -2.31 5.30 4.05
C ILE A 85 -3.61 4.52 4.27
N TYR A 86 -4.36 4.85 5.32
CA TYR A 86 -5.62 4.19 5.63
C TYR A 86 -6.63 4.36 4.48
N GLU A 87 -6.84 5.60 4.02
CA GLU A 87 -7.73 5.94 2.91
C GLU A 87 -7.38 5.18 1.64
N LEU A 88 -6.10 5.19 1.25
CA LEU A 88 -5.63 4.52 0.03
C LEU A 88 -5.82 3.01 0.11
N GLY A 89 -5.52 2.42 1.26
CA GLY A 89 -5.70 1.00 1.46
C GLY A 89 -7.17 0.58 1.45
N MET A 90 -8.09 1.44 1.89
CA MET A 90 -9.55 1.22 1.80
C MET A 90 -10.10 1.45 0.40
N ALA A 91 -9.52 2.39 -0.36
CA ALA A 91 -9.86 2.63 -1.77
C ALA A 91 -9.32 1.54 -2.70
N SER A 92 -8.22 0.89 -2.32
CA SER A 92 -7.61 -0.20 -3.10
C SER A 92 -8.37 -1.51 -2.97
N ARG A 93 -8.35 -2.32 -4.03
CA ARG A 93 -8.89 -3.70 -4.00
C ARG A 93 -8.06 -4.61 -3.10
N SER A 94 -6.75 -4.39 -3.07
CA SER A 94 -5.80 -5.06 -2.21
C SER A 94 -4.55 -4.20 -2.08
N CYS A 95 -3.89 -4.31 -0.92
CA CYS A 95 -2.66 -3.59 -0.63
C CYS A 95 -1.51 -4.58 -0.43
N VAL A 96 -0.33 -4.27 -0.96
CA VAL A 96 0.90 -5.02 -0.74
C VAL A 96 1.94 -4.08 -0.16
N CYS A 97 2.41 -4.36 1.04
CA CYS A 97 3.45 -3.61 1.72
C CYS A 97 4.70 -4.47 1.87
N CYS A 98 5.80 -4.03 1.27
CA CYS A 98 7.02 -4.81 1.10
C CYS A 98 8.14 -4.32 2.02
N ARG A 99 9.14 -5.19 2.26
CA ARG A 99 10.36 -4.88 3.05
C ARG A 99 10.10 -4.39 4.48
N LEU A 100 8.90 -4.65 5.04
CA LEU A 100 8.50 -4.10 6.34
C LEU A 100 9.26 -4.75 7.50
N SER A 101 9.67 -3.93 8.47
CA SER A 101 10.14 -4.41 9.76
C SER A 101 8.98 -4.94 10.62
N PRO A 102 9.23 -5.81 11.62
CA PRO A 102 8.19 -6.29 12.54
C PRO A 102 7.41 -5.15 13.21
N MET A 103 8.10 -4.05 13.55
CA MET A 103 7.48 -2.87 14.15
C MET A 103 6.55 -2.16 13.18
N GLN A 104 6.97 -1.97 11.92
CA GLN A 104 6.12 -1.35 10.90
C GLN A 104 4.88 -2.18 10.59
N LYS A 105 4.99 -3.51 10.59
CA LYS A 105 3.82 -4.40 10.44
C LYS A 105 2.81 -4.17 11.55
N ARG A 106 3.27 -4.08 12.81
CA ARG A 106 2.39 -3.78 13.96
C ARG A 106 1.69 -2.43 13.78
N GLN A 107 2.45 -1.38 13.45
CA GLN A 107 1.90 -0.04 13.28
C GLN A 107 0.85 0.03 12.17
N LEU A 108 1.04 -0.69 11.06
CA LEU A 108 0.03 -0.77 9.99
C LEU A 108 -1.22 -1.52 10.42
N VAL A 109 -1.09 -2.60 11.20
CA VAL A 109 -2.23 -3.33 11.75
C VAL A 109 -3.01 -2.46 12.75
N GLU A 110 -2.31 -1.69 13.58
CA GLU A 110 -2.94 -0.73 14.51
C GLU A 110 -3.66 0.40 13.78
N LEU A 111 -3.17 0.81 12.61
CA LEU A 111 -3.77 1.87 11.79
C LEU A 111 -5.10 1.46 11.14
N VAL A 112 -5.33 0.15 10.93
CA VAL A 112 -6.58 -0.36 10.31
C VAL A 112 -7.53 -1.01 11.33
N ARG A 113 -7.20 -0.95 12.62
CA ARG A 113 -8.07 -1.39 13.72
C ARG A 113 -9.06 -0.30 14.08
#